data_AF-A0A522DY06-F1
#
_entry.id   AF-A0A522DY06-F1
#
_cell.length_a   1.000
_cell.length_b   1.000
_cell.length_c   1.000
_cell.angle_alpha   90.00
_cell.angle_beta   90.00
_cell.angle_gamma   90.00
#
_symmetry.space_group_name_H-M   'P 1'
#
loop_
_entity.id
_entity.type
_entity.pdbx_description
1 polymer ?
#
loop_
_entity_poly.entity_id
_entity_poly.type
_entity_poly.pdbx_seq_one_letter_code
_entity_poly.pdbx_strand_id
1 'polypeptide(L)' 'MEHLIKLDIEKHSDNGETYYVATSPDIQGLVAEGATVSESIAIAKDIAEIILADQFEKKQLLPEVPEKMRYSLILDY' A
#
# COMPACT_ATOMS: atom_id res chain seq x y z
N MET A 1 5.84 -7.21 -5.82
CA MET A 1 5.99 -7.67 -4.43
C MET A 1 4.60 -8.02 -3.94
N GLU A 2 4.46 -9.06 -3.12
CA GLU A 2 3.17 -9.46 -2.55
C GLU A 2 3.06 -8.93 -1.11
N HIS A 3 1.98 -8.22 -0.81
CA HIS A 3 1.70 -7.66 0.51
C HIS A 3 0.37 -8.23 1.02
N LEU A 4 0.39 -8.79 2.23
CA LEU A 4 -0.82 -9.22 2.92
C LEU A 4 -1.25 -8.08 3.85
N ILE A 5 -2.45 -7.54 3.62
CA ILE A 5 -3.05 -6.48 4.45
C ILE A 5 -4.44 -6.89 4.93
N LYS A 6 -4.87 -6.32 6.05
CA LYS A 6 -6.23 -6.44 6.58
C LYS A 6 -7.08 -5.30 6.05
N LEU A 7 -8.23 -5.63 5.49
CA LEU A 7 -9.26 -4.67 5.10
C LEU A 7 -10.42 -4.76 6.07
N ASP A 8 -10.80 -3.61 6.61
CA ASP A 8 -12.04 -3.42 7.35
C ASP A 8 -13.09 -2.88 6.37
N ILE A 9 -14.19 -3.62 6.20
CA ILE A 9 -15.29 -3.25 5.31
C ILE A 9 -16.50 -2.86 6.16
N GLU A 10 -16.94 -1.63 6.02
CA GLU A 10 -18.09 -1.08 6.72
C GLU A 10 -19.22 -0.78 5.73
N LYS A 11 -20.45 -1.15 6.10
CA LYS A 11 -21.64 -0.82 5.32
C LYS A 11 -22.23 0.49 5.83
N HIS A 12 -22.43 1.43 4.93
CA HIS A 12 -23.09 2.69 5.19
C HIS A 12 -24.41 2.79 4.44
N SER A 13 -25.29 3.65 4.93
CA SER A 13 -26.55 3.94 4.26
C SER A 13 -26.84 5.42 4.43
N ASP A 14 -26.91 6.14 3.32
CA ASP A 14 -27.22 7.57 3.27
C ASP A 14 -28.32 7.83 2.25
N ASN A 15 -29.31 8.65 2.62
CA ASN A 15 -30.44 9.03 1.75
C ASN A 15 -31.18 7.87 1.05
N GLY A 16 -31.16 6.66 1.64
CA GLY A 16 -31.80 5.47 1.10
C GLY A 16 -30.93 4.60 0.18
N GLU A 17 -29.70 5.04 -0.11
CA GLU A 17 -28.72 4.28 -0.86
C GLU A 17 -27.73 3.59 0.09
N THR A 18 -27.36 2.35 -0.23
CA THR A 18 -26.37 1.58 0.53
C THR A 18 -25.05 1.58 -0.22
N TYR A 19 -23.97 1.85 0.50
CA TYR A 19 -22.61 1.76 -0.01
C TYR A 19 -21.68 1.12 1.03
N TYR A 20 -20.49 0.77 0.59
CA TYR A 20 -19.47 0.08 1.39
C TYR A 20 -18.19 0.88 1.37
N VAL A 21 -17.61 1.06 2.55
CA VAL A 21 -16.32 1.74 2.72
C VAL A 21 -15.31 0.71 3.19
N ALA A 22 -14.19 0.65 2.47
CA ALA A 22 -13.03 -0.18 2.77
C ALA A 22 -11.92 0.69 3.33
N THR A 23 -11.43 0.35 4.52
CA THR A 23 -10.26 0.98 5.15
C THR A 23 -9.26 -0.09 5.57
N SER A 24 -8.02 0.31 5.87
CA SER A 24 -7.02 -0.61 6.40
C SER A 24 -6.18 0.05 7.49
N PRO A 25 -5.99 -0.60 8.65
CA PRO A 25 -5.04 -0.13 9.65
C PRO A 25 -3.58 -0.35 9.20
N ASP A 26 -3.34 -1.23 8.22
CA ASP A 26 -2.00 -1.56 7.73
C ASP A 26 -1.48 -0.53 6.72
N ILE A 27 -2.38 0.22 6.06
CA ILE A 27 -2.05 1.26 5.08
C ILE A 27 -2.72 2.57 5.47
N GLN A 28 -1.94 3.49 6.04
CA GLN A 28 -2.42 4.83 6.37
C GLN A 28 -2.91 5.57 5.12
N GLY A 29 -4.10 6.15 5.21
CA GLY A 29 -4.72 6.92 4.12
C GLY A 29 -5.49 6.06 3.12
N LEU A 30 -5.55 4.73 3.31
CA LEU A 30 -6.39 3.86 2.50
C LEU A 30 -7.86 3.99 2.89
N VAL A 31 -8.64 4.63 2.03
CA VAL A 31 -10.10 4.70 2.11
C VAL A 31 -10.66 4.52 0.70
N ALA A 32 -11.57 3.57 0.52
CA ALA A 32 -12.21 3.29 -0.77
C ALA A 32 -13.70 3.06 -0.58
N GLU A 33 -14.52 3.66 -1.43
CA GLU A 33 -15.98 3.55 -1.39
C GLU A 33 -16.50 2.82 -2.64
N GLY A 34 -17.50 1.94 -2.48
CA GLY A 34 -18.18 1.28 -3.60
C GLY A 34 -19.63 0.92 -3.29
N ALA A 35 -20.46 0.74 -4.32
CA ALA A 35 -21.85 0.33 -4.18
C ALA A 35 -21.98 -1.14 -3.74
N THR A 36 -20.91 -1.93 -3.91
CA THR A 36 -20.81 -3.32 -3.43
C THR A 36 -19.50 -3.57 -2.70
N VAL A 37 -19.47 -4.63 -1.88
CA VAL A 37 -18.24 -5.08 -1.21
C VAL A 37 -17.13 -5.40 -2.21
N SER A 38 -17.45 -6.03 -3.33
CA SER A 38 -16.46 -6.38 -4.35
C SER A 38 -15.87 -5.14 -5.02
N GLU A 39 -16.69 -4.11 -5.26
CA GLU A 39 -16.25 -2.85 -5.83
C GLU A 39 -15.37 -2.07 -4.86
N SER A 40 -15.75 -1.97 -3.57
CA SER A 40 -14.92 -1.29 -2.57
C SER A 40 -13.56 -1.98 -2.40
N ILE A 41 -13.49 -3.32 -2.49
CA ILE A 41 -12.23 -4.07 -2.47
C ILE A 41 -11.38 -3.78 -3.71
N ALA A 42 -11.99 -3.75 -4.90
CA ALA A 42 -11.26 -3.44 -6.14
C ALA A 42 -10.64 -2.04 -6.09
N ILE A 43 -11.41 -1.05 -5.66
CA ILE A 43 -10.96 0.34 -5.50
C ILE A 43 -9.87 0.44 -4.41
N ALA A 44 -10.05 -0.26 -3.27
CA ALA A 44 -9.03 -0.29 -2.21
C ALA A 44 -7.70 -0.86 -2.72
N LYS A 45 -7.73 -1.88 -3.58
CA LYS A 45 -6.51 -2.44 -4.16
C LYS A 45 -5.76 -1.40 -4.99
N ASP A 46 -6.45 -0.71 -5.89
CA ASP A 46 -5.85 0.29 -6.77
C ASP A 46 -5.24 1.45 -5.95
N ILE A 47 -5.94 1.92 -4.91
CA ILE A 47 -5.43 2.97 -4.02
C ILE A 47 -4.22 2.47 -3.20
N ALA A 48 -4.25 1.24 -2.70
CA ALA A 48 -3.14 0.66 -1.96
C ALA A 48 -1.86 0.59 -2.81
N GLU A 49 -1.97 0.24 -4.10
CA GLU A 49 -0.83 0.23 -5.02
C GLU A 49 -0.22 1.63 -5.19
N ILE A 50 -1.06 2.67 -5.34
CA ILE A 50 -0.60 4.07 -5.45
C ILE A 50 0.12 4.52 -4.18
N ILE A 51 -0.46 4.25 -3.00
CA ILE A 51 0.13 4.66 -1.71
C ILE A 51 1.48 3.97 -1.48
N LEU A 52 1.53 2.65 -1.73
CA LEU A 52 2.76 1.88 -1.54
C LEU A 52 3.85 2.33 -2.52
N ALA A 53 3.50 2.62 -3.78
CA ALA A 53 4.45 3.14 -4.76
C ALA A 53 5.08 4.46 -4.32
N ASP A 54 4.28 5.43 -3.84
CA ASP A 54 4.79 6.72 -3.33
C ASP A 54 5.69 6.53 -2.09
N GLN A 55 5.34 5.59 -1.19
CA GLN A 55 6.21 5.25 -0.06
C GLN A 55 7.53 4.61 -0.49
N PHE A 56 7.51 3.77 -1.52
CA PHE A 56 8.71 3.17 -2.09
C PHE A 56 9.61 4.22 -2.75
N GLU A 57 9.05 5.19 -3.48
CA GLU A 57 9.82 6.29 -4.05
C GLU A 57 10.45 7.17 -2.97
N LYS A 58 9.72 7.48 -1.89
CA LYS A 58 10.27 8.22 -0.73
C LYS A 58 11.35 7.45 0.02
N LYS A 59 11.24 6.12 0.13
CA LYS A 59 12.29 5.26 0.70
C LYS A 59 13.48 5.06 -0.24
N GLN A 60 13.33 5.34 -1.53
CA GLN A 60 14.42 5.39 -2.51
C GLN A 60 15.22 6.70 -2.45
N LEU A 61 15.23 7.40 -1.31
CA LEU A 61 16.47 8.06 -0.88
C LEU A 61 17.54 6.96 -0.73
N LEU A 62 18.14 6.58 -1.87
CA LEU A 62 19.26 5.68 -1.94
C LEU A 62 20.24 6.15 -0.87
N PRO A 63 20.71 5.26 0.03
CA PRO A 63 21.75 5.67 0.97
C PRO A 63 22.88 6.29 0.15
N GLU A 64 23.31 7.50 0.51
CA GLU A 64 24.46 8.14 -0.11
C GLU A 64 25.61 7.13 -0.11
N VAL A 65 26.21 6.89 -1.27
CA VAL A 65 27.39 6.02 -1.35
C VAL A 65 28.45 6.67 -0.44
N PRO A 66 28.85 6.01 0.65
CA PRO A 66 29.79 6.64 1.58
C PRO A 66 31.15 6.82 0.90
N GLU A 67 31.87 7.91 1.21
CA GLU A 67 33.22 8.18 0.66
C GLU A 67 34.20 7.01 0.87
N LYS A 68 33.96 6.18 1.90
CA LYS A 68 34.67 4.93 2.14
C LYS A 68 33.70 3.80 2.43
N MET A 69 33.85 2.73 1.66
CA MET A 69 33.19 1.45 1.86
C MET A 69 34.23 0.33 1.89
N ARG A 70 34.03 -0.66 2.76
CA ARG A 70 34.82 -1.89 2.78
C ARG A 70 33.94 -3.03 2.28
N TYR A 71 34.43 -3.77 1.29
CA TYR A 71 33.76 -4.95 0.75
C TYR A 71 34.73 -6.15 0.76
N SER A 72 34.20 -7.33 1.00
CA SER A 72 34.96 -8.58 0.89
C SER A 72 34.93 -9.05 -0.56
N LEU A 73 36.12 -9.29 -1.13
CA LEU A 73 36.27 -9.85 -2.46
C LEU A 73 36.65 -11.33 -2.33
N ILE A 74 35.86 -12.21 -2.91
CA ILE A 74 36.20 -13.63 -3.02
C ILE A 74 37.13 -13.76 -4.23
N LEU A 75 38.29 -14.37 -4.01
CA LEU A 75 39.27 -14.66 -5.03
C LEU A 75 39.40 -16.18 -5.15
N ASP A 76 39.12 -16.70 -6.34
CA ASP A 76 39.48 -18.07 -6.72
C ASP A 76 40.83 -18.03 -7.45
N TYR A 77 41.78 -18.84 -6.97
CA TYR A 77 43.12 -19.02 -7.54
C TYR A 77 43.44 -20.49 -7.75
#